data_AF-A0A534LK68-F1
#
_entry.id   AF-A0A534LK68-F1
#
_cell.length_a   1.000
_cell.length_b   1.000
_cell.length_c   1.000
_cell.angle_alpha   90.00
_cell.angle_beta   90.00
_cell.angle_gamma   90.00
#
_symmetry.space_group_name_H-M   'P 1'
#
loop_
_entity.id
_entity.type
_entity.pdbx_description
1 polymer ?
#
loop_
_entity_poly.entity_id
_entity_poly.type
_entity_poly.pdbx_seq_one_letter_code
_entity_poly.pdbx_strand_id
1 'polypeptide(L)'
;ARQGMFLVSTLAIFRSWATFAQTTTLPRFVSDEGKERTARRRERAIESVQLAHRAGVRIATGTDFGGGSLRANHLAWEVEALVEAGLKPAEALTSATIRGGELLGEAEAGRIVEGGPADFFLVH
;
A
#
# COMPACT_ATOMS: atom_id res chain seq x y z
N ALA A 1 -3.07 19.36 -7.00
CA ALA A 1 -3.87 18.18 -7.43
C ALA A 1 -4.79 18.47 -8.63
N ARG A 2 -4.26 18.91 -9.79
CA ARG A 2 -5.08 19.41 -10.92
C ARG A 2 -5.36 18.40 -12.05
N GLN A 3 -5.08 17.10 -11.88
CA GLN A 3 -5.36 16.07 -12.89
C GLN A 3 -5.75 14.76 -12.20
N GLY A 4 -6.48 13.87 -12.89
CA GLY A 4 -6.97 12.55 -12.44
C GLY A 4 -5.90 11.53 -12.02
N MET A 5 -4.77 11.99 -11.51
CA MET A 5 -3.61 11.20 -11.12
C MET A 5 -3.87 10.45 -9.82
N PHE A 6 -3.37 9.23 -9.76
CA PHE A 6 -3.29 8.42 -8.55
C PHE A 6 -1.82 8.10 -8.24
N LEU A 7 -1.49 8.04 -6.96
CA LEU A 7 -0.33 7.30 -6.47
C LEU A 7 -0.81 5.92 -6.02
N VAL A 8 -0.27 4.86 -6.63
CA VAL A 8 -0.45 3.50 -6.10
C VAL A 8 0.70 3.23 -5.15
N SER A 9 0.42 3.19 -3.84
CA SER A 9 1.43 2.92 -2.82
C SER A 9 1.75 1.43 -2.77
N THR A 10 3.01 1.09 -2.47
CA THR A 10 3.48 -0.30 -2.31
C THR A 10 4.38 -0.47 -1.10
N LEU A 11 4.08 0.23 0.01
CA LEU A 11 4.91 0.24 1.22
C LEU A 11 5.08 -1.14 1.88
N ALA A 12 4.11 -2.03 1.73
CA ALA A 12 4.10 -3.39 2.26
C ALA A 12 5.30 -4.21 1.77
N ILE A 13 5.87 -3.90 0.60
CA ILE A 13 7.05 -4.59 0.08
C ILE A 13 8.25 -4.45 1.02
N PHE A 14 8.40 -3.33 1.72
CA PHE A 14 9.49 -3.13 2.66
C PHE A 14 9.34 -4.00 3.90
N ARG A 15 8.10 -4.26 4.35
CA ARG A 15 7.84 -5.25 5.40
C ARG A 15 8.26 -6.65 4.95
N SER A 16 7.94 -7.01 3.71
CA SER A 16 8.36 -8.29 3.11
C SER A 16 9.89 -8.41 2.98
N TRP A 17 10.59 -7.39 2.47
CA TRP A 17 12.06 -7.44 2.37
C TRP A 17 12.75 -7.52 3.73
N ALA A 18 12.14 -6.94 4.78
CA ALA A 18 12.68 -7.09 6.14
C ALA A 18 12.69 -8.55 6.61
N THR A 19 11.73 -9.38 6.17
CA THR A 19 11.71 -10.81 6.54
C THR A 19 12.80 -11.62 5.82
N PHE A 20 13.32 -11.13 4.69
CA PHE A 20 14.34 -11.86 3.92
C PHE A 20 15.67 -12.00 4.65
N ALA A 21 15.97 -11.11 5.60
CA ALA A 21 17.15 -11.25 6.44
C ALA A 21 17.21 -12.60 7.19
N GLN A 22 16.07 -13.29 7.35
CA GLN A 22 15.95 -14.59 8.02
C GLN A 22 15.85 -15.77 7.06
N THR A 23 15.62 -15.55 5.76
CA THR A 23 15.28 -16.62 4.81
C THR A 23 16.21 -16.73 3.61
N THR A 24 17.23 -15.88 3.51
CA THR A 24 18.24 -15.93 2.45
C THR A 24 19.63 -15.58 3.00
N THR A 25 20.67 -15.88 2.22
CA THR A 25 22.06 -15.48 2.48
C THR A 25 22.53 -14.37 1.53
N LEU A 26 21.65 -13.88 0.65
CA LEU A 26 22.00 -12.84 -0.32
C LEU A 26 22.44 -11.54 0.39
N PRO A 27 23.65 -11.01 0.11
CA PRO A 27 24.20 -9.85 0.81
C PRO A 27 23.26 -8.64 0.83
N ARG A 28 22.49 -8.41 -0.24
CA ARG A 28 21.52 -7.30 -0.32
C ARG A 28 20.51 -7.27 0.84
N PHE A 29 20.18 -8.42 1.45
CA PHE A 29 19.18 -8.53 2.51
C PHE A 29 19.80 -8.82 3.89
N VAL A 30 20.96 -9.48 3.93
CA VAL A 30 21.57 -9.89 5.22
C VAL A 30 22.68 -8.97 5.71
N SER A 31 23.39 -8.27 4.82
CA SER A 31 24.47 -7.36 5.23
C SER A 31 23.90 -6.11 5.89
N ASP A 32 24.69 -5.50 6.79
CA ASP A 32 24.28 -4.27 7.47
C ASP A 32 24.03 -3.13 6.47
N GLU A 33 24.88 -2.99 5.46
CA GLU A 33 24.68 -2.04 4.36
C GLU A 33 23.38 -2.32 3.59
N GLY A 34 23.06 -3.60 3.34
CA GLY A 34 21.84 -4.02 2.65
C GLY A 34 20.57 -3.69 3.43
N LYS A 35 20.60 -3.96 4.75
CA LYS A 35 19.52 -3.62 5.69
C LYS A 35 19.32 -2.10 5.77
N GLU A 36 20.39 -1.35 5.95
CA GLU A 36 20.35 0.11 6.05
C GLU A 36 19.85 0.75 4.74
N ARG A 37 20.29 0.25 3.58
CA ARG A 37 19.77 0.67 2.28
C ARG A 37 18.27 0.38 2.13
N THR A 38 17.79 -0.73 2.67
CA THR A 38 16.36 -1.09 2.64
C THR A 38 15.54 -0.18 3.55
N ALA A 39 16.04 0.11 4.77
CA ALA A 39 15.42 1.05 5.70
C ALA A 39 15.31 2.46 5.08
N ARG A 40 16.40 3.00 4.53
CA ARG A 40 16.39 4.30 3.84
C ARG A 40 15.42 4.36 2.66
N ARG A 41 15.26 3.26 1.91
CA ARG A 41 14.27 3.19 0.83
C ARG A 41 12.85 3.22 1.37
N ARG A 42 12.57 2.53 2.48
CA ARG A 42 11.27 2.57 3.16
C ARG A 42 10.93 3.98 3.63
N GLU A 43 11.88 4.66 4.28
CA GLU A 43 11.71 6.04 4.76
C GLU A 43 11.33 6.99 3.61
N ARG A 44 12.09 6.98 2.51
CA ARG A 44 11.77 7.81 1.34
C ARG A 44 10.43 7.47 0.69
N ALA A 45 10.02 6.21 0.70
CA ALA A 45 8.72 5.80 0.20
C ALA A 45 7.59 6.34 1.07
N ILE A 46 7.75 6.31 2.41
CA ILE A 46 6.81 6.91 3.36
C ILE A 46 6.72 8.43 3.15
N GLU A 47 7.87 9.11 3.02
CA GLU A 47 7.91 10.55 2.73
C GLU A 47 7.17 10.90 1.42
N SER A 48 7.29 10.05 0.41
CA SER A 48 6.60 10.23 -0.88
C SER A 48 5.09 10.11 -0.73
N VAL A 49 4.61 9.12 0.01
CA VAL A 49 3.17 8.97 0.33
C VAL A 49 2.66 10.17 1.11
N GLN A 50 3.41 10.62 2.12
CA GLN A 50 3.06 11.80 2.91
C GLN A 50 2.99 13.07 2.07
N LEU A 51 3.95 13.26 1.16
CA LEU A 51 3.95 14.41 0.26
C LEU A 51 2.74 14.37 -0.69
N ALA A 52 2.44 13.21 -1.26
CA ALA A 52 1.28 13.01 -2.12
C ALA A 52 -0.04 13.29 -1.37
N HIS A 53 -0.18 12.78 -0.14
CA HIS A 53 -1.34 13.02 0.71
C HIS A 53 -1.51 14.50 1.03
N ARG A 54 -0.46 15.19 1.49
CA ARG A 54 -0.49 16.65 1.73
C ARG A 54 -0.80 17.47 0.49
N ALA A 55 -0.38 17.00 -0.69
CA ALA A 55 -0.66 17.65 -1.96
C ALA A 55 -2.08 17.37 -2.52
N GLY A 56 -2.88 16.56 -1.83
CA GLY A 56 -4.23 16.16 -2.24
C GLY A 56 -4.25 15.20 -3.42
N VAL A 57 -3.17 14.44 -3.65
CA VAL A 57 -3.14 13.38 -4.67
C VAL A 57 -3.96 12.20 -4.16
N ARG A 58 -4.75 11.57 -5.05
CA ARG A 58 -5.50 10.37 -4.71
C ARG A 58 -4.53 9.21 -4.50
N ILE A 59 -4.68 8.48 -3.41
CA ILE A 59 -3.86 7.31 -3.10
C ILE A 59 -4.74 6.07 -3.23
N ALA A 60 -4.22 5.07 -3.94
CA ALA A 60 -4.79 3.73 -4.03
C ALA A 60 -3.78 2.71 -3.49
N THR A 61 -4.24 1.62 -2.89
CA THR A 61 -3.33 0.57 -2.38
C THR A 61 -2.85 -0.36 -3.48
N GLY A 62 -1.59 -0.73 -3.45
CA GLY A 62 -1.03 -1.87 -4.16
C GLY A 62 -0.08 -2.65 -3.26
N THR A 63 -0.01 -3.96 -3.42
CA THR A 63 0.96 -4.77 -2.65
C THR A 63 2.32 -4.85 -3.33
N ASP A 64 2.38 -4.72 -4.66
CA ASP A 64 3.54 -5.16 -5.46
C ASP A 64 3.85 -6.66 -5.25
N PHE A 65 2.78 -7.48 -5.22
CA PHE A 65 2.91 -8.93 -5.19
C PHE A 65 3.71 -9.42 -6.40
N GLY A 66 4.88 -10.01 -6.14
CA GLY A 66 5.89 -10.37 -7.15
C GLY A 66 7.25 -9.70 -6.92
N GLY A 67 7.28 -8.52 -6.28
CA GLY A 67 8.51 -7.81 -5.90
C GLY A 67 9.19 -8.34 -4.63
N GLY A 68 8.54 -9.25 -3.90
CA GLY A 68 8.99 -9.85 -2.65
C GLY A 68 8.21 -11.13 -2.31
N SER A 69 8.07 -11.43 -1.02
CA SER A 69 7.29 -12.57 -0.48
C SER A 69 5.86 -12.23 -0.06
N LEU A 70 5.33 -11.08 -0.45
CA LEU A 70 3.90 -10.78 -0.28
C LEU A 70 3.05 -11.86 -0.95
N ARG A 71 1.81 -12.02 -0.50
CA ARG A 71 0.87 -13.04 -0.99
C ARG A 71 -0.50 -12.43 -1.25
N ALA A 72 -1.34 -13.15 -1.99
CA ALA A 72 -2.78 -12.92 -1.93
C ALA A 72 -3.19 -12.92 -0.46
N ASN A 73 -3.91 -11.89 -0.01
CA ASN A 73 -4.31 -11.58 1.38
C ASN A 73 -3.36 -10.67 2.21
N HIS A 74 -2.21 -10.22 1.69
CA HIS A 74 -1.39 -9.23 2.40
C HIS A 74 -1.75 -7.77 2.09
N LEU A 75 -2.88 -7.50 1.42
CA LEU A 75 -3.33 -6.14 1.14
C LEU A 75 -3.54 -5.30 2.43
N ALA A 76 -3.98 -5.95 3.51
CA ALA A 76 -4.13 -5.31 4.82
C ALA A 76 -2.82 -4.68 5.33
N TRP A 77 -1.66 -5.25 5.00
CA TRP A 77 -0.37 -4.66 5.39
C TRP A 77 -0.09 -3.33 4.71
N GLU A 78 -0.58 -3.13 3.47
CA GLU A 78 -0.49 -1.85 2.79
C GLU A 78 -1.36 -0.81 3.47
N VAL A 79 -2.60 -1.20 3.84
CA VAL A 79 -3.53 -0.32 4.57
C VAL A 79 -2.93 0.11 5.90
N GLU A 80 -2.36 -0.82 6.68
CA GLU A 80 -1.66 -0.49 7.92
C GLU A 80 -0.44 0.41 7.68
N ALA A 81 0.35 0.15 6.63
CA ALA A 81 1.52 0.97 6.30
C ALA A 81 1.13 2.40 5.89
N LEU A 82 -0.02 2.59 5.26
CA LEU A 82 -0.56 3.92 4.97
C LEU A 82 -0.99 4.67 6.25
N VAL A 83 -1.53 3.96 7.23
CA VAL A 83 -1.81 4.55 8.56
C VAL A 83 -0.50 4.94 9.26
N GLU A 84 0.51 4.06 9.24
CA GLU A 84 1.86 4.39 9.74
C GLU A 84 2.47 5.60 9.02
N ALA A 85 2.18 5.76 7.72
CA ALA A 85 2.61 6.90 6.94
C ALA A 85 1.84 8.19 7.28
N GLY A 86 0.77 8.15 8.09
CA GLY A 86 0.05 9.31 8.59
C GLY A 86 -1.32 9.55 7.98
N LEU A 87 -1.84 8.64 7.15
CA LEU A 87 -3.24 8.68 6.72
C LEU A 87 -4.15 8.28 7.88
N LYS A 88 -5.35 8.87 7.95
CA LYS A 88 -6.37 8.39 8.89
C LYS A 88 -6.81 6.98 8.49
N PRO A 89 -7.22 6.11 9.44
CA PRO A 89 -7.69 4.76 9.12
C PRO A 89 -8.78 4.71 8.04
N ALA A 90 -9.73 5.65 8.07
CA ALA A 90 -10.77 5.76 7.04
C ALA A 90 -10.21 6.12 5.65
N GLU A 91 -9.17 6.95 5.56
CA GLU A 91 -8.51 7.30 4.30
C GLU A 91 -7.73 6.11 3.74
N ALA A 92 -7.03 5.36 4.61
CA ALA A 92 -6.32 4.14 4.24
C ALA A 92 -7.29 3.06 3.73
N LEU A 93 -8.42 2.83 4.39
CA LEU A 93 -9.46 1.92 3.89
C LEU A 93 -10.09 2.41 2.57
N THR A 94 -10.31 3.71 2.44
CA THR A 94 -10.80 4.33 1.19
C THR A 94 -9.83 4.10 0.03
N SER A 95 -8.52 4.08 0.29
CA SER A 95 -7.49 3.78 -0.72
C SER A 95 -7.55 2.34 -1.26
N ALA A 96 -8.06 1.39 -0.48
CA ALA A 96 -8.23 -0.02 -0.85
C ALA A 96 -9.63 -0.36 -1.39
N THR A 97 -10.54 0.61 -1.43
CA THR A 97 -11.94 0.42 -1.82
C THR A 97 -12.31 1.40 -2.93
N ILE A 98 -12.96 2.51 -2.59
CA ILE A 98 -13.50 3.49 -3.55
C ILE A 98 -12.41 4.02 -4.48
N ARG A 99 -11.18 4.28 -3.97
CA ARG A 99 -10.08 4.78 -4.82
C ARG A 99 -9.56 3.73 -5.78
N GLY A 100 -9.63 2.45 -5.43
CA GLY A 100 -9.31 1.35 -6.32
C GLY A 100 -10.30 1.28 -7.49
N GLY A 101 -11.60 1.37 -7.19
CA GLY A 101 -12.66 1.47 -8.21
C GLY A 101 -12.48 2.67 -9.12
N GLU A 102 -12.27 3.86 -8.56
CA GLU A 102 -12.02 5.09 -9.33
C GLU A 102 -10.78 4.98 -10.23
N LEU A 103 -9.69 4.37 -9.74
CA LEU A 103 -8.47 4.15 -10.51
C LEU A 103 -8.69 3.21 -11.71
N LEU A 104 -9.49 2.15 -11.51
CA LEU A 104 -9.76 1.14 -12.53
C LEU A 104 -10.88 1.55 -13.50
N GLY A 105 -11.59 2.64 -13.23
CA GLY A 105 -12.77 3.04 -14.00
C GLY A 105 -14.05 2.26 -13.64
N GLU A 106 -14.04 1.56 -12.50
CA GLU A 106 -15.13 0.73 -12.00
C GLU A 106 -15.89 1.48 -10.89
N ALA A 107 -16.89 2.27 -11.28
CA ALA A 107 -17.54 3.23 -10.39
C ALA A 107 -18.26 2.59 -9.18
N GLU A 108 -18.71 1.35 -9.31
CA GLU A 108 -19.43 0.59 -8.28
C GLU A 108 -18.49 -0.17 -7.32
N ALA A 109 -17.23 -0.38 -7.70
CA ALA A 109 -16.28 -1.14 -6.90
C ALA A 109 -15.93 -0.43 -5.58
N GLY A 110 -15.86 -1.21 -4.50
CA GLY A 110 -15.54 -0.70 -3.16
C GLY A 110 -16.64 0.14 -2.52
N ARG A 111 -17.89 0.06 -3.02
CA ARG A 111 -19.07 0.74 -2.47
C ARG A 111 -20.12 -0.28 -2.08
N ILE A 112 -20.81 -0.03 -0.97
CA ILE A 112 -22.02 -0.77 -0.59
C ILE A 112 -23.21 0.13 -0.91
N VAL A 113 -23.92 -0.21 -1.98
CA VAL A 113 -25.11 0.51 -2.47
C VAL A 113 -26.17 -0.49 -2.92
N GLU A 114 -27.44 -0.08 -2.88
CA GLU A 114 -28.54 -0.91 -3.37
C GLU A 114 -28.35 -1.21 -4.88
N GLY A 115 -28.50 -2.48 -5.27
CA GLY A 115 -28.28 -2.94 -6.64
C GLY A 115 -26.82 -3.11 -7.06
N GLY A 116 -25.85 -2.78 -6.19
CA GLY A 116 -24.42 -2.94 -6.46
C GLY A 116 -23.89 -4.37 -6.30
N PRO A 117 -22.61 -4.62 -6.65
CA PRO A 117 -21.97 -5.92 -6.50
C PRO A 117 -21.91 -6.36 -5.04
N ALA A 118 -22.06 -7.66 -4.81
CA ALA A 118 -22.03 -8.28 -3.48
C ALA A 118 -20.58 -8.51 -2.97
N ASP A 119 -19.71 -7.52 -3.16
CA ASP A 119 -18.29 -7.56 -2.77
C ASP A 119 -18.08 -6.83 -1.44
N PHE A 120 -18.14 -7.57 -0.33
CA PHE A 120 -17.95 -7.00 1.00
C PHE A 120 -17.22 -7.96 1.94
N PHE A 121 -16.64 -7.39 2.99
CA PHE A 121 -16.00 -8.13 4.08
C PHE A 121 -16.79 -7.90 5.38
N LEU A 122 -16.97 -8.95 6.16
CA LEU A 122 -17.45 -8.85 7.54
C LEU A 122 -16.23 -8.82 8.48
N VAL A 123 -16.22 -7.88 9.41
CA VAL A 123 -15.20 -7.72 10.45
C VAL A 123 -15.87 -7.75 11.82
N HIS A 124 -15.23 -8.33 12.83
CA HIS A 124 -15.79 -8.54 14.17
C HIS A 124 -14.93 -7.88 15.27
#